data_AF-A9WBB6-F1
#
_entry.id   AF-A9WBB6-F1
#
_cell.length_a   1.000
_cell.length_b   1.000
_cell.length_c   1.000
_cell.angle_alpha   90.00
_cell.angle_beta   90.00
_cell.angle_gamma   90.00
#
_symmetry.space_group_name_H-M   'P 1'
#
loop_
_entity.id
_entity.type
_entity.pdbx_description
1 polymer ?
#
loop_
_entity_poly.entity_id
_entity_poly.type
_entity_poly.pdbx_seq_one_letter_code
_entity_poly.pdbx_strand_id
1 'polypeptide(L)' 'MNASIYRSKYYVEKRTGTFADNLVAFGLAYVLDGIADSRARVTIADHGSHFAVICDPPLREDWVKNCQFFYRRFSFSHC' A
#
# COMPACT_ATOMS: atom_id res chain seq x y z
N MET A 1 -0.48 25.32 -5.95
CA MET A 1 -0.96 24.02 -6.45
C MET A 1 0.11 22.99 -6.13
N ASN A 2 0.02 22.29 -4.98
CA ASN A 2 0.98 21.23 -4.66
C ASN A 2 0.64 20.01 -5.52
N ALA A 3 1.47 19.73 -6.53
CA ALA A 3 1.45 18.45 -7.21
C ALA A 3 1.78 17.39 -6.16
N SER A 4 0.78 16.62 -5.72
CA SER A 4 1.01 15.55 -4.76
C SER A 4 1.98 14.56 -5.37
N ILE A 5 3.14 14.36 -4.73
CA ILE A 5 4.15 13.38 -5.15
C ILE A 5 3.63 11.93 -5.05
N TYR A 6 2.54 11.74 -4.32
CA TYR A 6 1.94 10.42 -4.08
C TYR A 6 0.98 10.05 -5.21
N ARG A 7 1.13 8.81 -5.67
CA ARG A 7 0.37 8.28 -6.80
C ARG A 7 -0.87 7.54 -6.30
N SER A 8 -1.91 7.51 -7.13
CA SER A 8 -3.05 6.62 -6.89
C SER A 8 -2.69 5.15 -7.13
N LYS A 9 -1.72 4.88 -8.01
CA LYS A 9 -1.33 3.51 -8.39
C LYS A 9 0.16 3.30 -8.25
N TYR A 10 0.53 2.19 -7.63
CA TYR A 10 1.89 1.70 -7.47
C TYR A 10 2.01 0.31 -8.10
N TYR A 11 3.14 0.02 -8.73
CA TYR A 11 3.34 -1.25 -9.44
C TYR A 11 4.41 -2.09 -8.75
N VAL A 12 4.11 -3.37 -8.57
CA VAL A 12 5.03 -4.37 -7.99
C VAL A 12 5.27 -5.44 -9.05
N GLU A 13 6.50 -5.49 -9.56
CA GLU A 13 6.92 -6.49 -10.53
C GLU A 13 6.96 -7.88 -9.88
N LYS A 14 6.50 -8.91 -10.60
CA LYS A 14 6.65 -10.32 -10.19
C LYS A 14 8.03 -10.83 -10.57
N ARG A 15 9.06 -10.35 -9.88
CA ARG A 15 10.47 -10.62 -10.23
C ARG A 15 10.88 -12.06 -10.02
N THR A 16 10.32 -12.70 -9.00
CA THR A 16 10.73 -14.06 -8.63
C THR A 16 9.82 -15.13 -9.21
N GLY A 17 8.59 -14.78 -9.58
CA GLY A 17 7.55 -15.73 -9.97
C GLY A 17 7.06 -16.59 -8.79
N THR A 18 7.38 -16.20 -7.56
CA THR A 18 7.06 -16.97 -6.36
C THR A 18 6.03 -16.27 -5.47
N PHE A 19 5.60 -16.96 -4.41
CA PHE A 19 4.74 -16.36 -3.40
C PHE A 19 5.33 -15.09 -2.75
N ALA A 20 6.66 -14.92 -2.76
CA ALA A 20 7.30 -13.71 -2.26
C ALA A 20 6.79 -12.45 -2.97
N ASP A 21 6.48 -12.51 -4.27
CA ASP A 21 5.97 -11.35 -5.01
C ASP A 21 4.58 -10.91 -4.50
N ASN A 22 3.75 -11.87 -4.06
CA ASN A 22 2.45 -11.59 -3.44
C ASN A 22 2.64 -10.90 -2.08
N LEU A 23 3.60 -11.38 -1.28
CA LEU A 23 3.91 -10.77 0.02
C LEU A 23 4.44 -9.34 -0.12
N VAL A 24 5.23 -9.06 -1.17
CA VAL A 24 5.70 -7.70 -1.46
C VAL A 24 4.53 -6.79 -1.79
N ALA A 25 3.60 -7.22 -2.64
CA ALA A 25 2.40 -6.44 -2.98
C ALA A 25 1.51 -6.20 -1.76
N PHE A 26 1.32 -7.23 -0.92
CA PHE A 26 0.57 -7.12 0.33
C PHE A 26 1.26 -6.17 1.33
N GLY A 27 2.58 -6.28 1.52
CA GLY A 27 3.33 -5.41 2.41
C GLY A 27 3.23 -3.94 1.99
N LEU A 28 3.28 -3.65 0.68
CA LEU A 28 3.06 -2.31 0.17
C LEU A 28 1.64 -1.82 0.46
N ALA A 29 0.62 -2.64 0.19
CA ALA A 29 -0.77 -2.29 0.47
C ALA A 29 -1.00 -2.01 1.97
N TYR A 30 -0.41 -2.83 2.84
CA TYR A 30 -0.48 -2.66 4.29
C TYR A 30 0.15 -1.34 4.76
N VAL A 31 1.31 -0.97 4.21
CA VAL A 31 1.94 0.32 4.53
C VAL A 31 1.08 1.49 4.07
N LEU A 32 0.55 1.43 2.85
CA LEU A 32 -0.34 2.47 2.32
C LEU A 32 -1.62 2.61 3.16
N ASP A 33 -2.22 1.49 3.58
CA ASP A 33 -3.42 1.46 4.41
C ASP A 33 -3.15 2.05 5.80
N GLY A 34 -2.01 1.71 6.41
CA GLY A 34 -1.58 2.28 7.68
C GLY A 34 -1.36 3.80 7.64
N ILE A 35 -0.80 4.31 6.55
CA ILE A 35 -0.65 5.76 6.35
C ILE A 35 -2.00 6.43 6.06
N ALA A 36 -2.85 5.78 5.27
CA ALA A 36 -4.17 6.28 4.94
C ALA A 36 -5.07 6.36 6.16
N ASP A 37 -4.91 5.44 7.13
CA ASP A 37 -5.65 5.44 8.40
C ASP A 37 -7.17 5.51 8.15
N SER A 38 -7.67 4.58 7.32
CA SER A 38 -9.06 4.50 6.84
C SER A 38 -9.56 5.68 5.99
N ARG A 39 -8.71 6.64 5.61
CA ARG A 39 -9.09 7.79 4.74
C ARG A 39 -9.02 7.48 3.25
N ALA A 40 -8.43 6.36 2.88
CA ALA A 40 -8.35 5.89 1.50
C ALA A 40 -8.56 4.38 1.44
N ARG A 41 -9.15 3.92 0.34
CA ARG A 41 -9.31 2.51 0.06
C ARG A 41 -8.06 2.01 -0.67
N VAL A 42 -7.40 1.02 -0.08
CA VAL A 42 -6.26 0.33 -0.71
C VAL A 42 -6.72 -1.01 -1.28
N THR A 43 -6.42 -1.26 -2.55
CA THR A 43 -6.75 -2.51 -3.25
C THR A 43 -5.56 -3.03 -4.02
N ILE A 44 -5.46 -4.35 -4.16
CA ILE A 44 -4.43 -5.01 -4.96
C ILE A 44 -5.14 -5.66 -6.16
N ALA A 45 -4.65 -5.39 -7.36
CA ALA A 45 -5.10 -6.03 -8.59
C ALA A 45 -3.94 -6.79 -9.24
N ASP A 46 -4.17 -8.02 -9.66
CA ASP A 46 -3.20 -8.81 -10.43
C ASP A 46 -3.36 -8.53 -11.92
N HIS A 47 -2.28 -8.10 -12.58
CA HIS A 47 -2.22 -7.82 -14.01
C HIS A 47 -1.34 -8.82 -14.78
N GLY A 48 -1.16 -10.03 -14.26
CA GLY A 48 -0.36 -11.08 -14.87
C GLY A 48 1.14 -10.90 -14.59
N SER A 49 1.79 -9.92 -15.20
CA SER A 49 3.24 -9.67 -15.06
C SER A 49 3.64 -8.84 -13.82
N HIS A 50 2.67 -8.18 -13.20
CA HIS A 50 2.86 -7.31 -12.05
C HIS A 50 1.56 -7.19 -11.25
N PHE A 51 1.67 -6.71 -10.02
CA PHE A 51 0.52 -6.25 -9.24
C PHE A 51 0.38 -4.74 -9.33
N ALA A 52 -0.84 -4.24 -9.36
CA ALA A 52 -1.16 -2.84 -9.14
C ALA A 52 -1.75 -2.67 -7.74
N VAL A 53 -1.08 -1.87 -6.91
CA VAL A 53 -1.59 -1.44 -5.62
C VAL A 53 -2.22 -0.06 -5.78
N ILE A 54 -3.53 0.01 -5.63
CA ILE A 54 -4.34 1.20 -5.91
C ILE A 54 -4.79 1.79 -4.58
N CYS A 55 -4.43 3.04 -4.34
CA CYS A 55 -4.86 3.86 -3.21
C CYS A 55 -5.77 4.98 -3.75
N ASP A 56 -7.03 4.97 -3.31
CA ASP A 56 -8.04 5.93 -3.74
C ASP A 56 -8.80 6.52 -2.52
N PRO A 57 -8.72 7.84 -2.28
CA PRO A 57 -7.92 8.83 -3.00
C PRO A 57 -6.39 8.64 -2.81
N PRO A 58 -5.53 9.25 -3.66
CA PRO A 58 -4.09 9.26 -3.45
C PRO A 58 -3.72 9.77 -2.06
N LEU A 59 -2.60 9.26 -1.51
CA LEU A 59 -2.07 9.78 -0.26
C LEU A 59 -1.79 11.28 -0.34
N ARG A 60 -1.93 11.95 0.80
CA ARG A 60 -1.58 13.35 0.98
C ARG A 60 -0.37 13.48 1.89
N GLU A 61 0.41 14.53 1.67
CA GLU A 61 1.66 14.77 2.39
C GLU A 61 1.45 14.91 3.91
N ASP A 62 0.33 15.51 4.31
CA ASP A 62 -0.06 15.63 5.71
C ASP A 62 -0.34 14.28 6.37
N TRP A 63 -0.88 13.29 5.64
CA TRP A 63 -1.12 11.95 6.19
C TRP A 63 0.20 11.23 6.45
N VAL A 64 1.17 11.36 5.54
CA VAL A 64 2.49 10.76 5.70
C VAL A 64 3.25 11.38 6.87
N LYS A 65 3.22 12.71 7.00
CA LYS A 65 3.91 13.43 8.09
C LYS A 65 3.33 13.16 9.47
N ASN A 66 2.02 12.94 9.56
CA ASN A 66 1.33 12.69 10.82
C ASN A 66 1.10 11.20 11.10
N CYS A 67 1.60 10.30 10.25
CA CYS A 67 1.50 8.87 10.48
C CYS A 67 2.34 8.49 11.71
N GLN A 68 1.68 8.00 12.77
CA GLN A 68 2.42 7.38 13.88
C GLN A 68 3.07 6.10 13.35
N PHE A 69 4.40 6.07 13.35
CA PHE A 69 5.17 4.91 12.89
C PHE A 69 4.66 3.62 13.54
N PHE A 70 4.65 2.53 12.75
CA PHE A 70 4.14 1.19 13.07
C PHE A 70 4.77 0.59 14.34
N TYR A 71 4.42 1.05 15.54
CA TYR A 71 5.05 0.53 16.75
C TYR A 71 4.34 -0.72 17.31
N ARG A 72 3.11 -1.05 16.88
CA ARG A 72 2.36 -2.16 17.52
C ARG A 72 1.07 -2.65 16.83
N ARG A 73 1.02 -2.70 15.49
CA ARG A 73 -0.21 -3.14 14.77
C ARG A 73 -0.05 -4.47 14.03
N PHE A 74 0.87 -5.35 14.43
CA PHE A 74 0.72 -6.77 14.08
C PHE A 74 -0.25 -7.41 15.07
N SER A 75 -1.55 -7.22 14.84
CA SER A 75 -2.56 -8.12 15.41
C SER A 75 -3.05 -8.98 14.24
N PHE A 76 -2.38 -10.11 14.02
CA PHE A 76 -3.01 -11.22 13.33
C PHE A 76 -4.14 -11.70 14.23
N SER A 77 -5.34 -11.14 14.06
CA SER A 77 -6.54 -11.74 14.63
C SER A 77 -6.97 -12.85 13.68
N HIS A 78 -6.74 -14.08 14.14
CA HIS A 78 -7.20 -15.35 13.56
C HIS A 78 -6.64 -15.73 12.18
N CYS A 79 -5.52 -16.47 12.22
CA CYS A 79 -5.41 -17.73 11.49
C CYS A 79 -5.41 -18.86 12.53
#